data_AF-A0A6I3CCF9-F1
#
_entry.id   AF-A0A6I3CCF9-F1
#
_cell.length_a   1.000
_cell.length_b   1.000
_cell.length_c   1.000
_cell.angle_alpha   90.00
_cell.angle_beta   90.00
_cell.angle_gamma   90.00
#
_symmetry.space_group_name_H-M   'P 1'
#
loop_
_entity.id
_entity.type
_entity.pdbx_description
1 polymer ?
#
loop_
_entity_poly.entity_id
_entity_poly.type
_entity_poly.pdbx_seq_one_letter_code
_entity_poly.pdbx_strand_id
1 'polypeptide(L)'
;GPEMANHNSVVEVRMHGARPSDEVLLAEYGSPHLVPAVSVGVEALLSLNNKLAHAAGIPGGGGIARASDIAALYQSWLRDPAMTDAIGNIRNNLLNETSKYAAHRTLMFEVAGNDNDEALRWFPAQRPRVFGHHGAGGQLCWADPDSGLSFSFLHDTLDQNPAQEIKRSREINELAAACVRP
;
A
#
# COMPACT_ATOMS: atom_id res chain seq x y z
N GLY A 1 -37.68 -8.41 0.79
CA GLY A 1 -36.67 -7.76 1.65
C GLY A 1 -35.33 -8.22 1.15
N PRO A 2 -34.35 -7.34 0.95
CA PRO A 2 -33.12 -7.77 0.31
C PRO A 2 -32.37 -8.69 1.28
N GLU A 3 -32.01 -9.86 0.77
CA GLU A 3 -31.17 -10.84 1.45
C GLU A 3 -29.95 -10.14 2.04
N MET A 4 -29.71 -10.38 3.33
CA MET A 4 -28.40 -10.13 3.93
C MET A 4 -27.42 -11.07 3.24
N ALA A 5 -26.79 -10.61 2.17
CA ALA A 5 -25.65 -11.25 1.57
C ALA A 5 -24.65 -11.58 2.69
N ASN A 6 -24.12 -12.81 2.68
CA ASN A 6 -23.25 -13.32 3.70
C ASN A 6 -21.90 -12.57 3.67
N HIS A 7 -21.85 -11.36 4.25
CA HIS A 7 -20.70 -10.45 4.25
C HIS A 7 -19.51 -10.91 5.12
N ASN A 8 -19.46 -12.21 5.47
CA ASN A 8 -18.49 -12.81 6.39
C ASN A 8 -17.47 -13.74 5.68
N SER A 9 -17.54 -13.94 4.37
CA SER A 9 -16.53 -14.71 3.65
C SER A 9 -15.31 -13.84 3.33
N VAL A 10 -14.14 -14.26 3.83
CA VAL A 10 -12.84 -13.72 3.40
C VAL A 10 -12.63 -14.10 1.93
N VAL A 11 -12.26 -13.13 1.10
CA VAL A 11 -11.89 -13.39 -0.29
C VAL A 11 -10.47 -13.94 -0.33
N GLU A 12 -10.26 -15.09 -0.97
CA GLU A 12 -8.95 -15.70 -1.09
C GLU A 12 -8.04 -14.92 -2.04
N VAL A 13 -6.80 -14.70 -1.63
CA VAL A 13 -5.74 -14.13 -2.45
C VAL A 13 -5.42 -15.10 -3.60
N ARG A 14 -5.30 -14.57 -4.82
CA ARG A 14 -5.06 -15.36 -6.04
C ARG A 14 -3.98 -14.74 -6.90
N MET A 15 -3.28 -15.56 -7.68
CA MET A 15 -2.33 -15.08 -8.68
C MET A 15 -3.04 -14.70 -9.99
N HIS A 16 -2.48 -13.72 -10.69
CA HIS A 16 -2.83 -13.40 -12.06
C HIS A 16 -1.59 -13.15 -12.92
N GLY A 17 -1.62 -13.65 -14.16
CA GLY A 17 -0.53 -13.47 -15.11
C GLY A 17 0.73 -14.25 -14.74
N ALA A 18 1.83 -13.86 -15.37
CA ALA A 18 3.16 -14.41 -15.13
C ALA A 18 4.19 -13.27 -15.04
N ARG A 19 5.25 -13.48 -14.26
CA ARG A 19 6.35 -12.52 -14.17
C ARG A 19 7.08 -12.46 -15.51
N PRO A 20 7.25 -11.27 -16.12
CA PRO A 20 8.08 -11.14 -17.31
C PRO A 20 9.53 -11.58 -17.05
N SER A 21 10.27 -11.88 -18.12
CA SER A 21 11.70 -12.16 -18.01
C SER A 21 12.46 -10.92 -17.53
N ASP A 22 13.64 -11.12 -16.93
CA ASP A 22 14.48 -10.01 -16.48
C ASP A 22 14.90 -9.10 -17.63
N GLU A 23 15.03 -9.63 -18.85
CA GLU A 23 15.29 -8.84 -20.06
C GLU A 23 14.13 -7.88 -20.38
N VAL A 24 12.88 -8.37 -20.31
CA VAL A 24 11.69 -7.54 -20.54
C VAL A 24 11.55 -6.48 -19.45
N LEU A 25 11.76 -6.85 -18.19
CA LEU A 25 11.73 -5.89 -17.08
C LEU A 25 12.85 -4.85 -17.22
N LEU A 26 14.06 -5.25 -17.58
CA LEU A 26 15.15 -4.30 -17.79
C LEU A 26 14.84 -3.32 -18.94
N ALA A 27 14.24 -3.80 -20.03
CA ALA A 27 13.82 -2.95 -21.13
C ALA A 27 12.73 -1.94 -20.72
N GLU A 28 11.78 -2.36 -19.87
CA GLU A 28 10.69 -1.52 -19.36
C GLU A 28 11.20 -0.45 -18.39
N TYR A 29 12.05 -0.82 -17.43
CA TYR A 29 12.50 0.06 -16.35
C TYR A 29 13.80 0.80 -16.66
N GLY A 30 14.50 0.46 -17.75
CA GLY A 30 15.73 1.11 -18.21
C GLY A 30 16.96 0.87 -17.33
N SER A 31 16.80 0.32 -16.12
CA SER A 31 17.91 -0.05 -15.25
C SER A 31 17.53 -1.13 -14.23
N PRO A 32 18.44 -2.04 -13.84
CA PRO A 32 18.13 -3.12 -12.90
C PRO A 32 17.69 -2.62 -11.51
N HIS A 33 18.18 -1.46 -11.07
CA HIS A 33 17.83 -0.90 -9.76
C HIS A 33 16.43 -0.29 -9.70
N LEU A 34 15.79 -0.05 -10.85
CA LEU A 34 14.43 0.46 -10.95
C LEU A 34 13.39 -0.67 -11.11
N VAL A 35 13.85 -1.90 -11.37
CA VAL A 35 12.98 -3.08 -11.38
C VAL A 35 12.54 -3.35 -9.94
N PRO A 36 11.22 -3.38 -9.65
CA PRO A 36 10.75 -3.62 -8.29
C PRO A 36 11.26 -4.95 -7.75
N ALA A 37 11.94 -4.89 -6.60
CA ALA A 37 12.41 -6.08 -5.92
C ALA A 37 11.24 -6.88 -5.34
N VAL A 38 11.30 -8.20 -5.47
CA VAL A 38 10.36 -9.10 -4.79
C VAL A 38 10.80 -9.18 -3.32
N SER A 39 10.16 -8.39 -2.46
CA SER A 39 10.44 -8.37 -1.02
C SER A 39 9.79 -9.53 -0.27
N VAL A 40 8.62 -9.99 -0.76
CA VAL A 40 7.88 -11.15 -0.23
C VAL A 40 7.51 -12.06 -1.40
N GLY A 41 7.89 -13.33 -1.31
CA GLY A 41 7.60 -14.32 -2.35
C GLY A 41 6.10 -14.61 -2.48
N VAL A 42 5.65 -14.93 -3.69
CA VAL A 42 4.23 -15.18 -3.99
C VAL A 42 3.68 -16.37 -3.20
N GLU A 43 4.49 -17.39 -2.96
CA GLU A 43 4.12 -18.55 -2.15
C GLU A 43 3.81 -18.16 -0.71
N ALA A 44 4.58 -17.22 -0.15
CA ALA A 44 4.33 -16.71 1.19
C ALA A 44 3.01 -15.93 1.25
N LEU A 45 2.72 -15.10 0.26
CA LEU A 45 1.45 -14.37 0.19
C LEU A 45 0.25 -15.31 0.00
N LEU A 46 0.36 -16.32 -0.87
CA LEU A 46 -0.69 -17.33 -1.06
C LEU A 46 -0.90 -18.20 0.19
N SER A 47 0.15 -18.45 0.98
CA SER A 47 0.03 -19.21 2.23
C SER A 47 -0.89 -18.54 3.25
N LEU A 48 -1.11 -17.22 3.12
CA LEU A 48 -2.01 -16.47 4.00
C LEU A 48 -3.47 -16.87 3.82
N ASN A 49 -3.87 -17.52 2.72
CA ASN A 49 -5.22 -18.10 2.56
C ASN A 49 -5.53 -19.23 3.56
N ASN A 50 -4.50 -19.76 4.23
CA ASN A 50 -4.70 -20.80 5.23
C ASN A 50 -5.52 -20.26 6.41
N LYS A 51 -6.58 -20.96 6.81
CA LYS A 51 -7.43 -20.57 7.96
C LYS A 51 -6.67 -20.41 9.27
N LEU A 52 -5.58 -21.16 9.47
CA LEU A 52 -4.70 -20.97 10.63
C LEU A 52 -3.93 -19.65 10.56
N ALA A 53 -3.51 -19.22 9.37
CA ALA A 53 -2.89 -17.90 9.17
C ALA A 53 -3.91 -16.77 9.40
N HIS A 54 -5.14 -16.93 8.91
CA HIS A 54 -6.24 -16.02 9.21
C HIS A 54 -6.48 -15.89 10.73
N ALA A 55 -6.56 -17.03 11.43
CA ALA A 55 -6.78 -17.05 12.88
C ALA A 55 -5.59 -16.46 13.66
N ALA A 56 -4.37 -16.60 13.15
CA ALA A 56 -3.17 -16.07 13.79
C ALA A 56 -3.06 -14.54 13.70
N GLY A 57 -3.68 -13.91 12.68
CA GLY A 57 -3.69 -12.45 12.54
C GLY A 57 -2.29 -11.84 12.52
N ILE A 58 -1.38 -12.40 11.73
CA ILE A 58 0.06 -12.06 11.73
C ILE A 58 0.23 -10.55 11.49
N PRO A 59 0.77 -9.76 12.46
CA PRO A 59 0.76 -8.29 12.37
C PRO A 59 1.48 -7.72 11.14
N GLY A 60 2.46 -8.45 10.59
CA GLY A 60 3.23 -8.02 9.41
C GLY A 60 2.55 -8.27 8.05
N GLY A 61 1.38 -8.93 7.98
CA GLY A 61 0.74 -9.20 6.69
C GLY A 61 -0.51 -10.08 6.69
N GLY A 62 -0.94 -10.63 7.83
CA GLY A 62 -2.13 -11.47 7.95
C GLY A 62 -3.42 -10.74 8.32
N GLY A 63 -3.45 -9.42 8.20
CA GLY A 63 -4.63 -8.61 8.50
C GLY A 63 -5.75 -8.84 7.47
N ILE A 64 -6.98 -9.02 7.95
CA ILE A 64 -8.18 -9.18 7.11
C ILE A 64 -9.15 -8.07 7.49
N ALA A 65 -9.49 -7.23 6.53
CA ALA A 65 -10.36 -6.08 6.76
C ALA A 65 -11.14 -5.70 5.50
N ARG A 66 -12.18 -4.89 5.69
CA ARG A 66 -12.80 -4.16 4.58
C ARG A 66 -12.05 -2.85 4.37
N ALA A 67 -11.96 -2.40 3.12
CA ALA A 67 -11.33 -1.12 2.79
C ALA A 67 -11.99 0.05 3.55
N SER A 68 -13.32 0.01 3.74
CA SER A 68 -14.05 1.02 4.51
C SER A 68 -13.64 1.09 5.97
N ASP A 69 -13.34 -0.07 6.59
CA ASP A 69 -12.95 -0.15 8.00
C ASP A 69 -11.53 0.39 8.18
N ILE A 70 -10.63 0.08 7.25
CA ILE A 70 -9.28 0.64 7.23
C ILE A 70 -9.31 2.16 7.00
N ALA A 71 -10.08 2.65 6.03
CA ALA A 71 -10.22 4.09 5.80
C ALA A 71 -10.77 4.81 7.05
N ALA A 72 -11.79 4.25 7.71
CA ALA A 72 -12.34 4.80 8.95
C ALA A 72 -11.31 4.82 10.09
N LEU A 73 -10.48 3.78 10.21
CA LEU A 73 -9.39 3.73 11.19
C LEU A 73 -8.34 4.82 10.92
N TYR A 74 -7.89 4.98 9.67
CA TYR A 74 -7.00 6.07 9.27
C TYR A 74 -7.61 7.45 9.56
N GLN A 75 -8.90 7.61 9.30
CA GLN A 75 -9.62 8.84 9.63
C GLN A 75 -9.63 9.13 11.14
N SER A 76 -9.70 8.10 11.98
CA SER A 76 -9.68 8.25 13.44
C SER A 76 -8.33 8.78 13.93
N TRP A 77 -7.21 8.24 13.41
CA TRP A 77 -5.87 8.72 13.75
C TRP A 77 -5.62 10.13 13.23
N LEU A 78 -6.12 10.43 12.02
CA LEU A 78 -5.97 11.76 11.44
C LEU A 78 -6.67 12.86 12.27
N ARG A 79 -7.78 12.52 12.94
CA ARG A 79 -8.54 13.45 13.79
C ARG A 79 -8.04 13.54 15.22
N ASP A 80 -7.16 12.64 15.66
CA ASP A 80 -6.65 12.62 17.02
C ASP A 80 -5.35 13.43 17.13
N PRO A 81 -5.36 14.59 17.82
CA PRO A 81 -4.16 15.41 17.98
C PRO A 81 -3.01 14.68 18.67
N ALA A 82 -3.30 13.70 19.53
CA ALA A 82 -2.28 12.92 20.22
C ALA A 82 -1.47 12.02 19.25
N MET A 83 -2.02 11.72 18.07
CA MET A 83 -1.39 10.88 17.05
C MET A 83 -0.43 11.65 16.12
N THR A 84 -0.46 12.99 16.15
CA THR A 84 0.29 13.85 15.21
C THR A 84 1.78 13.50 15.12
N ASP A 85 2.45 13.29 16.26
CA ASP A 85 3.87 12.90 16.27
C ASP A 85 4.07 11.50 15.68
N ALA A 86 3.21 10.55 16.07
CA ALA A 86 3.36 9.15 15.69
C ALA A 86 3.15 8.90 14.19
N ILE A 87 2.28 9.67 13.54
CA ILE A 87 1.93 9.52 12.11
C ILE A 87 2.72 10.43 11.17
N GLY A 88 3.27 11.55 11.66
CA GLY A 88 3.87 12.59 10.82
C GLY A 88 5.35 12.87 11.07
N ASN A 89 5.89 12.58 12.26
CA ASN A 89 7.28 12.89 12.57
C ASN A 89 8.21 11.80 12.07
N ILE A 90 8.99 12.10 11.02
CA ILE A 90 9.97 11.18 10.44
C ILE A 90 11.12 10.98 11.43
N ARG A 91 11.30 9.75 11.88
CA ARG A 91 12.34 9.35 12.85
C ARG A 91 13.48 8.58 12.20
N ASN A 92 13.21 7.92 11.07
CA ASN A 92 14.23 7.25 10.28
C ASN A 92 14.14 7.71 8.82
N ASN A 93 15.18 8.42 8.40
CA ASN A 93 15.36 8.91 7.05
C ASN A 93 16.55 8.26 6.32
N LEU A 94 17.02 7.11 6.81
CA LEU A 94 18.06 6.35 6.14
C LEU A 94 17.51 5.78 4.82
N LEU A 95 18.42 5.51 3.88
CA LEU A 95 18.06 4.86 2.63
C LEU A 95 17.57 3.43 2.90
N ASN A 96 16.48 3.04 2.26
CA ASN A 96 16.03 1.66 2.24
C ASN A 96 17.09 0.81 1.52
N GLU A 97 17.55 -0.27 2.13
CA GLU A 97 18.62 -1.08 1.55
C GLU A 97 18.20 -1.76 0.25
N THR A 98 16.93 -2.11 0.09
CA THR A 98 16.43 -2.72 -1.15
C THR A 98 16.12 -1.67 -2.20
N SER A 99 15.37 -0.63 -1.83
CA SER A 99 14.81 0.31 -2.80
C SER A 99 15.64 1.58 -3.02
N LYS A 100 16.67 1.81 -2.20
CA LYS A 100 17.67 2.89 -2.30
C LYS A 100 17.16 4.33 -2.21
N TYR A 101 15.87 4.55 -1.94
CA TYR A 101 15.30 5.86 -1.58
C TYR A 101 15.13 6.03 -0.06
N ALA A 102 14.90 7.25 0.40
CA ALA A 102 14.73 7.56 1.82
C ALA A 102 13.45 6.92 2.41
N ALA A 103 13.58 6.25 3.55
CA ALA A 103 12.51 5.42 4.10
C ALA A 103 11.31 6.20 4.67
N HIS A 104 11.51 7.45 5.10
CA HIS A 104 10.48 8.31 5.72
C HIS A 104 9.63 7.61 6.79
N ARG A 105 10.28 6.85 7.68
CA ARG A 105 9.59 6.06 8.72
C ARG A 105 9.33 6.89 9.97
N THR A 106 8.08 6.88 10.40
CA THR A 106 7.58 7.44 11.67
C THR A 106 7.47 6.33 12.72
N LEU A 107 6.77 6.57 13.83
CA LEU A 107 6.49 5.49 14.80
C LEU A 107 5.50 4.45 14.27
N MET A 108 4.65 4.82 13.30
CA MET A 108 3.59 3.94 12.81
C MET A 108 3.63 3.69 11.31
N PHE A 109 4.04 4.68 10.52
CA PHE A 109 3.83 4.71 9.07
C PHE A 109 5.05 5.18 8.29
N GLU A 110 4.99 5.00 6.97
CA GLU A 110 5.78 5.80 6.02
C GLU A 110 5.08 7.13 5.73
N VAL A 111 5.86 8.14 5.35
CA VAL A 111 5.38 9.45 4.89
C VAL A 111 5.84 9.70 3.45
N ALA A 112 4.99 10.34 2.66
CA ALA A 112 5.23 10.66 1.25
C ALA A 112 6.43 11.60 1.03
N GLY A 113 6.71 12.53 1.94
CA GLY A 113 7.88 13.41 1.84
C GLY A 113 7.89 14.34 0.62
N ASN A 114 8.91 15.20 0.55
CA ASN A 114 9.04 16.23 -0.48
C ASN A 114 10.34 16.09 -1.29
N ASP A 115 10.78 14.85 -1.47
CA ASP A 115 12.00 14.44 -2.18
C ASP A 115 11.75 14.01 -3.63
N ASN A 116 10.49 14.03 -4.09
CA ASN A 116 10.01 13.54 -5.40
C ASN A 116 10.04 12.00 -5.56
N ASP A 117 10.24 11.26 -4.47
CA ASP A 117 10.22 9.79 -4.46
C ASP A 117 8.87 9.24 -3.94
N GLU A 118 7.83 10.06 -3.82
CA GLU A 118 6.53 9.64 -3.28
C GLU A 118 5.89 8.49 -4.08
N ALA A 119 6.08 8.48 -5.40
CA ALA A 119 5.62 7.40 -6.26
C ALA A 119 6.37 6.08 -5.99
N LEU A 120 7.64 6.13 -5.57
CA LEU A 120 8.42 4.95 -5.19
C LEU A 120 7.97 4.38 -3.84
N ARG A 121 7.38 5.22 -2.98
CA ARG A 121 6.70 4.82 -1.73
C ARG A 121 5.19 4.62 -1.87
N TRP A 122 4.69 4.61 -3.12
CA TRP A 122 3.30 4.27 -3.46
C TRP A 122 2.27 5.28 -2.95
N PHE A 123 2.69 6.52 -2.75
CA PHE A 123 1.84 7.61 -2.32
C PHE A 123 1.42 8.52 -3.48
N PRO A 124 0.31 9.26 -3.35
CA PRO A 124 -0.11 10.25 -4.35
C PRO A 124 0.94 11.36 -4.53
N ALA A 125 1.11 11.80 -5.78
CA ALA A 125 2.06 12.83 -6.17
C ALA A 125 1.76 14.18 -5.50
N GLN A 126 2.81 14.95 -5.20
CA GLN A 126 2.71 16.32 -4.65
C GLN A 126 1.91 16.43 -3.33
N ARG A 127 1.90 15.37 -2.52
CA ARG A 127 1.21 15.33 -1.22
C ARG A 127 2.17 14.93 -0.10
N PRO A 128 3.14 15.80 0.26
CA PRO A 128 4.30 15.40 1.06
C PRO A 128 3.98 14.96 2.48
N ARG A 129 2.81 15.32 3.01
CA ARG A 129 2.37 14.96 4.37
C ARG A 129 1.51 13.71 4.43
N VAL A 130 1.19 13.09 3.29
CA VAL A 130 0.46 11.82 3.27
C VAL A 130 1.24 10.78 4.04
N PHE A 131 0.56 10.06 4.92
CA PHE A 131 1.13 8.96 5.68
C PHE A 131 0.35 7.68 5.44
N GLY A 132 1.03 6.54 5.56
CA GLY A 132 0.36 5.25 5.53
C GLY A 132 1.28 4.08 5.25
N HIS A 133 0.72 3.06 4.60
CA HIS A 133 1.45 1.86 4.23
C HIS A 133 0.82 1.24 2.98
N HIS A 134 1.65 0.78 2.06
CA HIS A 134 1.23 -0.05 0.94
C HIS A 134 1.38 -1.54 1.31
N GLY A 135 0.56 -2.41 0.73
CA GLY A 135 0.66 -3.86 0.92
C GLY A 135 1.19 -4.54 -0.33
N ALA A 136 1.93 -5.64 -0.17
CA ALA A 136 2.38 -6.47 -1.28
C ALA A 136 1.19 -6.85 -2.20
N GLY A 137 1.41 -6.80 -3.51
CA GLY A 137 0.35 -6.98 -4.52
C GLY A 137 -0.32 -5.68 -4.96
N GLY A 138 -0.03 -4.56 -4.28
CA GLY A 138 -0.46 -3.22 -4.66
C GLY A 138 -1.72 -2.74 -3.94
N GLN A 139 -1.86 -3.16 -2.68
CA GLN A 139 -2.85 -2.59 -1.77
C GLN A 139 -2.38 -1.21 -1.30
N LEU A 140 -3.30 -0.26 -1.14
CA LEU A 140 -2.97 1.12 -0.78
C LEU A 140 -3.78 1.54 0.43
N CYS A 141 -3.13 2.00 1.50
CA CYS A 141 -3.81 2.57 2.67
C CYS A 141 -3.06 3.81 3.15
N TRP A 142 -3.70 4.97 3.07
CA TRP A 142 -3.06 6.24 3.43
C TRP A 142 -4.07 7.30 3.85
N ALA A 143 -3.59 8.34 4.51
CA ALA A 143 -4.36 9.54 4.80
C ALA A 143 -3.52 10.81 4.56
N ASP A 144 -4.20 11.85 4.10
CA ASP A 144 -3.63 13.16 3.79
C ASP A 144 -4.08 14.18 4.85
N PRO A 145 -3.17 14.64 5.73
CA PRO A 145 -3.48 15.67 6.71
C PRO A 145 -3.91 17.02 6.10
N ASP A 146 -3.49 17.34 4.87
CA ASP A 146 -3.77 18.64 4.27
C ASP A 146 -5.18 18.70 3.68
N SER A 147 -5.65 17.61 3.08
CA SER A 147 -7.03 17.51 2.57
C SER A 147 -8.04 16.92 3.54
N GLY A 148 -7.58 16.24 4.59
CA GLY A 148 -8.45 15.49 5.50
C GLY A 148 -8.94 14.15 4.95
N LEU A 149 -8.49 13.74 3.75
CA LEU A 149 -8.87 12.49 3.09
C LEU A 149 -8.16 11.30 3.72
N SER A 150 -8.92 10.22 3.98
CA SER A 150 -8.39 8.89 4.22
C SER A 150 -8.84 7.96 3.10
N PHE A 151 -7.95 7.08 2.65
CA PHE A 151 -8.15 6.22 1.51
C PHE A 151 -7.65 4.80 1.78
N SER A 152 -8.41 3.81 1.31
CA SER A 152 -8.00 2.42 1.32
C SER A 152 -8.48 1.72 0.06
N PHE A 153 -7.58 0.96 -0.56
CA PHE A 153 -7.84 0.07 -1.67
C PHE A 153 -7.26 -1.30 -1.34
N LEU A 154 -8.14 -2.30 -1.25
CA LEU A 154 -7.80 -3.69 -0.98
C LEU A 154 -8.32 -4.55 -2.14
N HIS A 155 -7.53 -5.53 -2.56
CA HIS A 155 -7.90 -6.47 -3.61
C HIS A 155 -7.23 -7.83 -3.34
N ASP A 156 -7.76 -8.86 -4.00
CA ASP A 156 -7.35 -10.26 -3.83
C ASP A 156 -6.31 -10.74 -4.85
N THR A 157 -6.02 -9.94 -5.87
CA THR A 157 -5.30 -10.41 -7.07
C THR A 157 -3.83 -9.96 -7.09
N LEU A 158 -2.91 -10.90 -6.93
CA LEU A 158 -1.46 -10.72 -7.07
C LEU A 158 -1.05 -10.78 -8.54
N ASP A 159 -0.97 -9.63 -9.18
CA ASP A 159 -0.46 -9.52 -10.54
C ASP A 159 1.04 -9.82 -10.55
N GLN A 160 1.47 -10.81 -11.34
CA GLN A 160 2.88 -11.18 -11.41
C GLN A 160 3.71 -10.22 -12.25
N ASN A 161 3.08 -9.32 -13.01
CA ASN A 161 3.77 -8.26 -13.74
C ASN A 161 3.83 -6.96 -12.90
N PRO A 162 5.00 -6.58 -12.36
CA PRO A 162 5.13 -5.40 -11.50
C PRO A 162 4.78 -4.09 -12.20
N ALA A 163 4.85 -4.04 -13.54
CA ALA A 163 4.45 -2.85 -14.31
C ALA A 163 2.94 -2.57 -14.17
N GLN A 164 2.12 -3.62 -14.10
CA GLN A 164 0.68 -3.49 -13.90
C GLN A 164 0.36 -3.01 -12.48
N GLU A 165 1.08 -3.52 -11.48
CA GLU A 165 0.92 -3.12 -10.09
C GLU A 165 1.26 -1.64 -9.87
N ILE A 166 2.38 -1.17 -10.43
CA ILE A 166 2.79 0.24 -10.36
C ILE A 166 1.81 1.15 -11.10
N LYS A 167 1.43 0.76 -12.33
CA LYS A 167 0.46 1.53 -13.13
C LYS A 167 -0.85 1.69 -12.38
N ARG A 168 -1.44 0.59 -11.90
CA ARG A 168 -2.67 0.59 -11.12
C ARG A 168 -2.55 1.47 -9.89
N SER A 169 -1.43 1.39 -9.17
CA SER A 169 -1.24 2.18 -7.95
C SER A 169 -1.17 3.67 -8.22
N ARG A 170 -0.48 4.09 -9.29
CA ARG A 170 -0.46 5.49 -9.73
C ARG A 170 -1.84 6.00 -10.13
N GLU A 171 -2.53 5.26 -10.99
CA GLU A 171 -3.87 5.63 -11.48
C GLU A 171 -4.89 5.73 -10.31
N ILE A 172 -4.87 4.77 -9.38
CA ILE A 172 -5.75 4.80 -8.21
C ILE A 172 -5.43 5.98 -7.29
N ASN A 173 -4.15 6.24 -7.03
CA ASN A 173 -3.74 7.39 -6.22
C ASN A 173 -4.17 8.73 -6.85
N GLU A 174 -4.02 8.87 -8.17
CA GLU A 174 -4.47 10.05 -8.91
C GLU A 174 -5.99 10.24 -8.79
N LEU A 175 -6.77 9.17 -8.99
CA LEU A 175 -8.22 9.20 -8.85
C LEU A 175 -8.67 9.54 -7.43
N ALA A 176 -8.02 8.94 -6.42
CA ALA A 176 -8.32 9.21 -5.02
C ALA A 176 -8.01 10.67 -4.64
N ALA A 177 -6.85 11.19 -5.04
CA ALA A 177 -6.47 12.58 -4.80
C ALA A 177 -7.42 13.58 -5.49
N ALA A 178 -7.95 13.23 -6.67
CA ALA A 178 -8.92 14.03 -7.40
C ALA A 178 -10.31 14.11 -6.72
N CYS A 179 -10.62 13.22 -5.77
CA CYS A 179 -11.88 13.29 -5.00
C CYS A 179 -11.91 14.43 -3.97
N VAL A 180 -10.76 15.04 -3.66
CA VAL A 180 -10.68 16.20 -2.79
C VAL A 180 -11.05 17.44 -3.60
N ARG A 181 -12.20 18.06 -3.30
CA ARG A 181 -12.57 19.36 -3.89
C ARG A 181 -11.73 20.48 -3.26
N PRO A 182 -11.36 21.52 -4.03
CA PRO A 182 -10.79 22.74 -3.48
C PRO A 182 -11.74 23.46 -2.52
#